data_AF-A0A832W447-F1
#
_entry.id   AF-A0A832W447-F1
#
_cell.length_a   1.000
_cell.length_b   1.000
_cell.length_c   1.000
_cell.angle_alpha   90.00
_cell.angle_beta   90.00
_cell.angle_gamma   90.00
#
_symmetry.space_group_name_H-M   'P 1'
#
loop_
_entity.id
_entity.type
_entity.pdbx_description
1 polymer ?
#
loop_
_entity_poly.entity_id
_entity_poly.type
_entity_poly.pdbx_seq_one_letter_code
_entity_poly.pdbx_strand_id
1 'polypeptide(L)'
;MLLNRLWMKNFKRFRDQEIIFQDGITGIIGNNGAGKSSIVSAILFALYGLQGTGLDGDYIVSSFAGPQDVCEVRLDFSVGGNDYTVLRRFKRRPSSTLHEANLNMNQKLLANSVQKVASEIQRIVGMGAGDFRNTIYAGQKELLALLESRAGSRKDWFMQVLGIDYLKKDSMECLKELIDSREGTCRELSGRLQELDPDAIRGRLLELRTAVAGAEEEAANARTAETGAREELESARREYERLLDLRERCRELEREEERLTADIERLRAECRDMETEIAARQRLQADLDELQPIVERYEPLKAEVAALAEEKAHAERLNLEA
;
A
#
# COMPACT_ATOMS: atom_id res chain seq x y z
N MET A 1 -49.65 -31.74 -6.09
CA MET A 1 -50.02 -30.65 -7.02
C MET A 1 -51.46 -30.84 -7.41
N LEU A 2 -52.25 -29.76 -7.46
CA LEU A 2 -53.62 -29.77 -7.96
C LEU A 2 -53.70 -28.91 -9.23
N LEU A 3 -54.27 -29.44 -10.30
CA LEU A 3 -54.52 -28.67 -11.53
C LEU A 3 -55.84 -27.92 -11.36
N ASN A 4 -55.86 -26.62 -11.70
CA ASN A 4 -57.06 -25.78 -11.54
C ASN A 4 -57.62 -25.39 -12.90
N ARG A 5 -56.77 -24.92 -13.81
CA ARG A 5 -57.19 -24.44 -15.13
C ARG A 5 -56.09 -24.63 -16.16
N LEU A 6 -56.46 -25.12 -17.34
CA LEU A 6 -55.60 -25.18 -18.51
C LEU A 6 -56.26 -24.40 -19.64
N TRP A 7 -55.55 -23.41 -20.17
CA TRP A 7 -55.95 -22.69 -21.36
C TRP A 7 -54.91 -22.90 -22.45
N MET A 8 -55.38 -23.20 -23.66
CA MET A 8 -54.55 -23.53 -24.82
C MET A 8 -55.03 -22.75 -26.03
N LYS A 9 -54.12 -22.08 -26.71
CA LYS A 9 -54.37 -21.40 -27.98
C LYS A 9 -53.37 -21.86 -29.01
N ASN A 10 -53.86 -22.25 -30.18
CA ASN A 10 -53.07 -22.77 -31.31
C ASN A 10 -52.12 -23.92 -30.92
N PHE A 11 -52.57 -24.79 -30.00
CA PHE A 11 -51.80 -25.93 -29.51
C PHE A 11 -52.34 -27.24 -30.10
N LYS A 12 -51.57 -27.91 -30.95
CA LYS A 12 -51.94 -29.16 -31.62
C LYS A 12 -53.34 -29.08 -32.28
N ARG A 13 -54.35 -29.81 -31.78
CA ARG A 13 -55.71 -29.83 -32.33
C ARG A 13 -56.60 -28.70 -31.78
N PHE A 14 -56.15 -27.97 -30.76
CA PHE A 14 -56.92 -26.93 -30.09
C PHE A 14 -56.58 -25.54 -30.66
N ARG A 15 -57.58 -24.85 -31.20
CA ARG A 15 -57.46 -23.47 -31.70
C ARG A 15 -57.50 -22.46 -30.56
N ASP A 16 -58.50 -22.58 -29.72
CA ASP A 16 -58.65 -21.83 -28.47
C ASP A 16 -59.56 -22.67 -27.57
N GLN A 17 -59.02 -23.18 -26.47
CA GLN A 17 -59.77 -24.05 -25.56
C GLN A 17 -59.34 -23.81 -24.12
N GLU A 18 -60.35 -23.71 -23.27
CA GLU A 18 -60.21 -23.67 -21.83
C GLU A 18 -60.78 -24.93 -21.18
N ILE A 19 -60.06 -25.45 -20.19
CA ILE A 19 -60.46 -26.58 -19.36
C ILE A 19 -60.29 -26.17 -17.90
N ILE A 20 -61.38 -26.24 -17.14
CA ILE A 20 -61.37 -26.05 -15.69
C ILE A 20 -61.40 -27.42 -15.05
N PHE A 21 -60.42 -27.69 -14.19
CA PHE A 21 -60.33 -28.91 -13.43
C PHE A 21 -61.01 -28.71 -12.08
N GLN A 22 -61.77 -29.71 -11.66
CA GLN A 22 -62.39 -29.77 -10.35
C GLN A 22 -61.77 -30.90 -9.55
N ASP A 23 -61.90 -30.81 -8.23
CA ASP A 23 -61.49 -31.91 -7.36
C ASP A 23 -62.34 -33.17 -7.64
N GLY A 24 -61.73 -34.34 -7.46
CA GLY A 24 -62.33 -35.63 -7.78
C GLY A 24 -61.99 -36.17 -9.19
N ILE A 25 -62.95 -36.84 -9.82
CA ILE A 25 -62.71 -37.61 -11.06
C ILE A 25 -63.21 -36.83 -12.27
N THR A 26 -62.28 -36.43 -13.15
CA THR A 26 -62.59 -35.79 -14.43
C THR A 26 -62.50 -36.80 -15.58
N GLY A 27 -63.63 -37.06 -16.26
CA GLY A 27 -63.67 -37.92 -17.45
C GLY A 27 -63.48 -37.13 -18.74
N ILE A 28 -62.43 -37.42 -19.53
CA ILE A 28 -62.21 -36.80 -20.85
C ILE A 28 -62.60 -37.80 -21.95
N ILE A 29 -63.76 -37.58 -22.55
CA ILE A 29 -64.36 -38.50 -23.55
C ILE A 29 -64.32 -37.86 -24.94
N GLY A 30 -64.08 -38.69 -25.96
CA GLY A 30 -64.03 -38.25 -27.35
C GLY A 30 -63.48 -39.35 -28.25
N ASN A 31 -63.57 -39.17 -29.56
CA ASN A 31 -63.09 -40.17 -30.52
C ASN A 31 -61.55 -40.28 -30.49
N ASN A 32 -61.02 -41.39 -31.02
CA ASN A 32 -59.58 -41.51 -31.25
C ASN A 32 -59.11 -40.38 -32.19
N GLY A 33 -58.01 -39.72 -31.85
CA GLY A 33 -57.50 -38.58 -32.62
C GLY A 33 -58.16 -37.22 -32.29
N ALA A 34 -59.16 -37.16 -31.41
CA ALA A 34 -59.84 -35.91 -31.03
C ALA A 34 -58.97 -34.95 -30.19
N GLY A 35 -57.73 -35.33 -29.83
CA GLY A 35 -56.81 -34.47 -29.08
C GLY A 35 -56.75 -34.73 -27.57
N LYS A 36 -57.35 -35.81 -27.06
CA LYS A 36 -57.32 -36.16 -25.62
C LYS A 36 -55.90 -36.20 -25.03
N SER A 37 -54.97 -36.89 -25.69
CA SER A 37 -53.55 -36.92 -25.29
C SER A 37 -52.83 -35.57 -25.48
N SER A 38 -53.40 -34.66 -26.28
CA SER A 38 -52.86 -33.30 -26.45
C SER A 38 -53.09 -32.45 -25.21
N ILE A 39 -54.13 -32.73 -24.41
CA ILE A 39 -54.36 -32.05 -23.11
C ILE A 39 -53.20 -32.33 -22.16
N VAL A 40 -52.81 -33.61 -22.03
CA VAL A 40 -51.65 -34.00 -21.22
C VAL A 40 -50.36 -33.40 -21.76
N SER A 41 -50.18 -33.41 -23.09
CA SER A 41 -49.04 -32.77 -23.72
C SER A 41 -48.96 -31.27 -23.40
N ALA A 42 -50.10 -30.59 -23.32
CA ALA A 42 -50.16 -29.17 -22.99
C ALA A 42 -49.78 -28.90 -21.54
N ILE A 43 -50.20 -29.75 -20.59
CA ILE A 43 -49.78 -29.66 -19.18
C ILE A 43 -48.26 -29.83 -19.07
N LEU A 44 -47.69 -30.86 -19.70
CA LEU A 44 -46.25 -31.10 -19.72
C LEU A 44 -45.49 -29.95 -20.38
N PHE A 45 -46.02 -29.42 -21.48
CA PHE A 45 -45.45 -28.25 -22.16
C PHE A 45 -45.49 -27.02 -21.25
N ALA A 46 -46.60 -26.73 -20.59
CA ALA A 46 -46.75 -25.58 -19.70
C ALA A 46 -45.71 -25.62 -18.56
N LEU A 47 -45.53 -26.79 -17.93
CA LEU A 47 -44.58 -26.96 -16.83
C LEU A 47 -43.12 -26.92 -17.32
N TYR A 48 -42.76 -27.75 -18.30
CA TYR A 48 -41.35 -28.06 -18.62
C TYR A 48 -40.90 -27.59 -20.01
N GLY A 49 -41.79 -26.99 -20.81
CA GLY A 49 -41.49 -26.54 -22.17
C GLY A 49 -41.25 -27.70 -23.14
N LEU A 50 -40.55 -27.42 -24.24
CA LEU A 50 -40.25 -28.41 -25.29
C LEU A 50 -39.60 -29.68 -24.73
N GLN A 51 -38.62 -29.52 -23.84
CA GLN A 51 -37.87 -30.62 -23.24
C GLN A 51 -38.77 -31.61 -22.51
N GLY A 52 -39.84 -31.15 -21.85
CA GLY A 52 -40.75 -32.04 -21.13
C GLY A 52 -41.82 -32.72 -21.97
N THR A 53 -42.05 -32.26 -23.20
CA THR A 53 -42.97 -32.95 -24.11
C THR A 53 -42.33 -34.16 -24.81
N GLY A 54 -40.99 -34.18 -24.91
CA GLY A 54 -40.25 -35.18 -25.70
C GLY A 54 -40.55 -35.12 -27.19
N LEU A 55 -41.11 -34.01 -27.68
CA LEU A 55 -41.49 -33.78 -29.07
C LEU A 55 -40.67 -32.64 -29.66
N ASP A 56 -40.42 -32.74 -30.97
CA ASP A 56 -39.84 -31.63 -31.72
C ASP A 56 -40.82 -30.44 -31.75
N GLY A 57 -40.29 -29.21 -31.74
CA GLY A 57 -41.10 -27.99 -31.66
C GLY A 57 -42.10 -27.84 -32.80
N ASP A 58 -41.87 -28.54 -33.91
CA ASP A 58 -42.72 -28.54 -35.10
C ASP A 58 -44.05 -29.29 -34.91
N TYR A 59 -44.15 -30.14 -33.87
CA TYR A 59 -45.35 -30.93 -33.57
C TYR A 59 -46.22 -30.32 -32.46
N ILE A 60 -45.91 -29.10 -32.03
CA ILE A 60 -46.59 -28.43 -30.90
C ILE A 60 -47.55 -27.35 -31.39
N VAL A 61 -47.14 -26.58 -32.40
CA VAL A 61 -47.99 -25.55 -33.02
C VAL A 61 -49.11 -26.25 -33.81
N SER A 62 -50.33 -25.73 -33.68
CA SER A 62 -51.47 -26.28 -34.39
C SER A 62 -51.29 -26.19 -35.90
N SER A 63 -51.66 -27.25 -36.63
CA SER A 63 -51.73 -27.22 -38.10
C SER A 63 -52.77 -26.23 -38.64
N PHE A 64 -53.66 -25.72 -37.78
CA PHE A 64 -54.64 -24.70 -38.12
C PHE A 64 -54.13 -23.26 -37.88
N ALA A 65 -52.96 -23.11 -37.26
CA ALA A 65 -52.38 -21.81 -36.97
C ALA A 65 -51.74 -21.22 -38.24
N GLY A 66 -52.01 -19.94 -38.51
CA GLY A 66 -51.37 -19.21 -39.59
C GLY A 66 -49.89 -18.92 -39.30
N PRO A 67 -49.11 -18.47 -40.31
CA PRO A 67 -47.69 -18.15 -40.15
C PRO A 67 -47.39 -17.07 -39.10
N GLN A 68 -48.39 -16.26 -38.76
CA GLN A 68 -48.27 -15.19 -37.77
C GLN A 68 -48.77 -15.55 -36.37
N ASP A 69 -49.44 -16.68 -36.22
CA ASP A 69 -50.05 -17.07 -34.95
C ASP A 69 -49.01 -17.56 -33.94
N VAL A 70 -49.28 -17.27 -32.67
CA VAL A 70 -48.48 -17.74 -31.53
C VAL A 70 -49.24 -18.87 -30.84
N CYS A 71 -48.51 -19.93 -30.50
CA CYS A 71 -49.01 -21.00 -29.65
C CYS A 71 -48.84 -20.56 -28.20
N GLU A 72 -49.93 -20.54 -27.43
CA GLU A 72 -49.92 -20.15 -26.03
C GLU A 72 -50.54 -21.26 -25.18
N VAL A 73 -49.86 -21.59 -24.08
CA VAL A 73 -50.41 -22.50 -23.08
C VAL A 73 -50.24 -21.87 -21.71
N ARG A 74 -51.37 -21.75 -21.01
CA ARG A 74 -51.43 -21.31 -19.64
C ARG A 74 -51.92 -22.44 -18.75
N LEU A 75 -51.19 -22.70 -17.68
CA LEU A 75 -51.62 -23.63 -16.64
C LEU A 75 -51.65 -22.91 -15.29
N ASP A 76 -52.81 -22.96 -14.65
CA ASP A 76 -53.00 -22.55 -13.27
C ASP A 76 -53.08 -23.81 -12.40
N PHE A 77 -52.25 -23.89 -11.36
CA PHE A 77 -52.13 -25.05 -10.47
C PHE A 77 -51.73 -24.63 -9.05
N SER A 78 -51.98 -25.49 -8.07
CA SER A 78 -51.64 -25.22 -6.67
C SER A 78 -50.72 -26.28 -6.07
N VAL A 79 -49.72 -25.85 -5.30
CA VAL A 79 -48.78 -26.71 -4.58
C VAL A 79 -48.49 -26.10 -3.21
N GLY A 80 -48.61 -26.90 -2.13
CA GLY A 80 -48.23 -26.47 -0.79
C GLY A 80 -48.96 -25.21 -0.30
N GLY A 81 -50.23 -25.03 -0.68
CA GLY A 81 -51.05 -23.87 -0.29
C GLY A 81 -50.80 -22.59 -1.10
N ASN A 82 -49.95 -22.62 -2.13
CA ASN A 82 -49.73 -21.48 -3.03
C ASN A 82 -50.31 -21.74 -4.42
N ASP A 83 -50.78 -20.66 -5.05
CA ASP A 83 -51.32 -20.68 -6.41
C ASP A 83 -50.28 -20.21 -7.42
N TYR A 84 -50.11 -20.99 -8.48
CA TYR A 84 -49.14 -20.74 -9.54
C TYR A 84 -49.83 -20.60 -10.89
N THR A 85 -49.36 -19.65 -11.69
CA THR A 85 -49.74 -19.50 -13.09
C THR A 85 -48.48 -19.54 -13.94
N VAL A 86 -48.37 -20.55 -14.79
CA VAL A 86 -47.33 -20.61 -15.82
C VAL A 86 -47.93 -20.33 -17.19
N LEU A 87 -47.35 -19.38 -17.92
CA LEU A 87 -47.72 -19.05 -19.29
C LEU A 87 -46.50 -19.24 -20.18
N ARG A 88 -46.63 -20.08 -21.20
CA ARG A 88 -45.61 -20.27 -22.23
C ARG A 88 -46.13 -19.86 -23.59
N ARG A 89 -45.27 -19.17 -24.34
CA ARG A 89 -45.54 -18.76 -25.72
C ARG A 89 -44.48 -19.33 -26.64
N PHE A 90 -44.92 -19.91 -27.75
CA PHE A 90 -44.04 -20.52 -28.72
C PHE A 90 -44.47 -20.17 -30.15
N LYS A 91 -43.51 -19.73 -30.96
CA LYS A 91 -43.68 -19.53 -32.40
C LYS A 91 -42.36 -19.75 -33.10
N ARG A 92 -42.34 -20.66 -34.07
CA ARG A 92 -41.21 -20.82 -34.99
C ARG A 92 -41.32 -19.78 -36.11
N ARG A 93 -40.26 -19.02 -36.37
CA ARG A 93 -40.11 -18.19 -37.59
C ARG A 93 -38.91 -18.69 -38.39
N PRO A 94 -38.86 -18.48 -39.72
CA PRO A 94 -37.73 -18.90 -40.55
C PRO A 94 -36.36 -18.36 -40.09
N SER A 95 -36.34 -17.19 -39.44
CA SER A 95 -35.12 -16.52 -38.97
C SER A 95 -34.93 -16.48 -37.46
N SER A 96 -35.93 -16.87 -36.66
CA SER A 96 -35.88 -16.82 -35.19
C SER A 96 -37.00 -17.64 -34.55
N THR A 97 -36.78 -18.16 -33.34
CA THR A 97 -37.84 -18.85 -32.59
C THR A 97 -38.23 -18.00 -31.40
N LEU A 98 -39.51 -17.64 -31.30
CA LEU A 98 -40.09 -17.06 -30.10
C LEU A 98 -40.35 -18.19 -29.10
N HIS A 99 -39.71 -18.13 -27.95
CA HIS A 99 -39.94 -19.07 -26.85
C HIS A 99 -39.86 -18.29 -25.52
N GLU A 100 -41.02 -17.98 -24.98
CA GLU A 100 -41.17 -17.20 -23.74
C GLU A 100 -41.83 -18.04 -22.67
N ALA A 101 -41.47 -17.79 -21.42
CA ALA A 101 -42.08 -18.42 -20.26
C ALA A 101 -42.15 -17.41 -19.11
N ASN A 102 -43.33 -17.29 -18.50
CA ASN A 102 -43.55 -16.53 -17.28
C ASN A 102 -44.18 -17.43 -16.23
N LEU A 103 -43.69 -17.33 -15.00
CA LEU A 103 -44.22 -18.03 -13.84
C LEU A 103 -44.57 -17.00 -12.78
N ASN A 104 -45.83 -17.02 -12.35
CA ASN A 104 -46.32 -16.22 -11.26
C ASN A 104 -46.67 -17.11 -10.06
N MET A 105 -46.46 -16.60 -8.85
CA MET A 105 -46.87 -17.20 -7.59
C MET A 105 -47.74 -16.18 -6.86
N ASN A 106 -48.98 -16.55 -6.52
CA ASN A 106 -49.97 -15.68 -5.88
C ASN A 106 -50.07 -14.32 -6.60
N GLN A 107 -50.18 -14.35 -7.93
CA GLN A 107 -50.24 -13.20 -8.84
C GLN A 107 -48.98 -12.31 -8.92
N LYS A 108 -47.87 -12.68 -8.27
CA LYS A 108 -46.58 -11.98 -8.38
C LYS A 108 -45.62 -12.74 -9.29
N LEU A 109 -44.87 -12.01 -10.13
CA LEU A 109 -43.88 -12.60 -11.03
C LEU A 109 -42.73 -13.24 -10.24
N LEU A 110 -42.52 -14.54 -10.45
CA LEU A 110 -41.45 -15.31 -9.83
C LEU A 110 -40.27 -15.52 -10.81
N ALA A 111 -40.56 -15.81 -12.09
CA ALA A 111 -39.55 -15.98 -13.12
C ALA A 111 -40.10 -15.63 -14.51
N ASN A 112 -39.23 -15.10 -15.39
CA ASN A 112 -39.61 -14.60 -16.72
C ASN A 112 -38.65 -15.04 -17.85
N SER A 113 -37.87 -16.12 -17.63
CA SER A 113 -37.04 -16.73 -18.68
C SER A 113 -37.27 -18.23 -18.75
N VAL A 114 -37.14 -18.82 -19.93
CA VAL A 114 -37.39 -20.26 -20.16
C VAL A 114 -36.60 -21.15 -19.19
N GLN A 115 -35.32 -20.84 -18.98
CA GLN A 115 -34.43 -21.61 -18.09
C GLN A 115 -34.80 -21.40 -16.61
N LYS A 116 -35.02 -20.16 -16.17
CA LYS A 116 -35.38 -19.87 -14.77
C LYS A 116 -36.76 -20.42 -14.42
N VAL A 117 -37.72 -20.34 -15.33
CA VAL A 117 -39.04 -20.95 -15.14
C VAL A 117 -38.91 -22.47 -15.03
N ALA A 118 -38.10 -23.12 -15.87
CA ALA A 118 -37.88 -24.56 -15.78
C ALA A 118 -37.26 -24.98 -14.43
N SER A 119 -36.24 -24.27 -13.95
CA SER A 119 -35.61 -24.55 -12.65
C SER A 119 -36.57 -24.32 -11.48
N GLU A 120 -37.34 -23.23 -11.50
CA GLU A 120 -38.34 -22.97 -10.46
C GLU A 120 -39.47 -24.00 -10.47
N ILE A 121 -39.98 -24.39 -11.64
CA ILE A 121 -40.99 -25.46 -11.75
C ILE A 121 -40.45 -26.77 -11.19
N GLN A 122 -39.22 -27.16 -11.53
CA GLN A 122 -38.59 -28.37 -10.97
C GLN A 122 -38.48 -28.29 -9.44
N ARG A 123 -38.16 -27.11 -8.89
CA ARG A 123 -38.10 -26.88 -7.43
C ARG A 123 -39.47 -26.94 -6.75
N ILE A 124 -40.50 -26.35 -7.37
CA ILE A 124 -41.87 -26.29 -6.82
C ILE A 124 -42.54 -27.65 -6.87
N VAL A 125 -42.45 -28.33 -8.02
CA VAL A 125 -43.08 -29.63 -8.25
C VAL A 125 -42.26 -30.76 -7.63
N GLY A 126 -40.95 -30.55 -7.45
CA GLY A 126 -40.02 -31.53 -6.88
C GLY A 126 -39.63 -32.66 -7.83
N MET A 127 -39.99 -32.56 -9.12
CA MET A 127 -39.77 -33.60 -10.12
C MET A 127 -39.30 -33.00 -11.45
N GLY A 128 -38.39 -33.68 -12.13
CA GLY A 128 -38.02 -33.38 -13.50
C GLY A 128 -39.13 -33.78 -14.48
N ALA A 129 -39.00 -33.38 -15.75
CA ALA A 129 -40.04 -33.61 -16.75
C ALA A 129 -40.32 -35.10 -17.03
N GLY A 130 -39.27 -35.93 -17.04
CA GLY A 130 -39.38 -37.38 -17.20
C GLY A 130 -40.09 -38.02 -16.01
N ASP A 131 -39.69 -37.67 -14.79
CA ASP A 131 -40.26 -38.22 -13.56
C ASP A 131 -41.73 -37.81 -13.40
N PHE A 132 -42.06 -36.55 -13.69
CA PHE A 132 -43.43 -36.05 -13.67
C PHE A 132 -44.31 -36.80 -14.68
N ARG A 133 -43.83 -36.99 -15.91
CA ARG A 133 -44.54 -37.76 -16.94
C ARG A 133 -44.80 -39.18 -16.46
N ASN A 134 -43.79 -39.86 -15.93
CA ASN A 134 -43.90 -41.25 -15.49
C ASN A 134 -44.76 -41.43 -14.23
N THR A 135 -44.86 -40.41 -13.38
CA THR A 135 -45.58 -40.48 -12.09
C THR A 135 -47.04 -40.07 -12.23
N ILE A 136 -47.33 -39.03 -13.02
CA ILE A 136 -48.66 -38.40 -13.08
C ILE A 136 -49.42 -38.81 -14.35
N TYR A 137 -48.72 -39.28 -15.39
CA TYR A 137 -49.34 -39.76 -16.62
C TYR A 137 -48.99 -41.21 -16.89
N ALA A 138 -49.99 -42.08 -16.79
CA ALA A 138 -49.88 -43.43 -17.31
C ALA A 138 -50.36 -43.46 -18.76
N GLY A 139 -49.43 -43.50 -19.71
CA GLY A 139 -49.77 -43.70 -21.11
C GLY A 139 -50.43 -45.06 -21.36
N GLN A 140 -51.16 -45.14 -22.47
CA GLN A 140 -51.77 -46.40 -22.90
C GLN A 140 -50.66 -47.46 -23.14
N LYS A 141 -50.74 -48.59 -22.42
CA LYS A 141 -49.74 -49.70 -22.37
C LYS A 141 -48.47 -49.46 -21.52
N GLU A 142 -48.18 -48.25 -21.05
CA GLU A 142 -46.99 -47.97 -20.22
C GLU A 142 -47.11 -48.54 -18.79
N LEU A 143 -48.32 -48.55 -18.24
CA LEU A 143 -48.60 -49.14 -16.91
C LEU A 143 -48.37 -50.67 -16.90
N LEU A 144 -48.70 -51.34 -18.01
CA LEU A 144 -48.42 -52.77 -18.20
C LEU A 144 -46.92 -53.02 -18.36
N ALA A 145 -46.21 -52.16 -19.11
CA ALA A 145 -44.75 -52.27 -19.27
C ALA A 145 -44.00 -52.13 -17.93
N LEU A 146 -44.52 -51.35 -16.98
CA LEU A 146 -43.96 -51.22 -15.63
C LEU A 146 -44.16 -52.51 -14.81
N LEU A 147 -45.34 -53.13 -14.90
CA LEU A 147 -45.64 -54.41 -14.26
C LEU A 147 -44.88 -55.60 -14.87
N GLU A 148 -44.59 -55.54 -16.18
CA GLU A 148 -43.87 -56.56 -16.94
C GLU A 148 -42.34 -56.37 -16.92
N SER A 149 -41.83 -55.25 -16.39
CA SER A 149 -40.39 -54.97 -16.29
C SER A 149 -39.67 -55.93 -15.33
N ARG A 150 -38.42 -56.31 -15.67
CA ARG A 150 -37.55 -57.10 -14.79
C ARG A 150 -37.33 -56.38 -13.44
N ALA A 151 -37.15 -57.15 -12.37
CA ALA A 151 -37.00 -56.61 -11.00
C ALA A 151 -35.92 -55.50 -10.88
N GLY A 152 -34.80 -55.62 -11.61
CA GLY A 152 -33.77 -54.58 -11.67
C GLY A 152 -34.26 -53.28 -12.29
N SER A 153 -34.83 -53.32 -13.49
CA SER A 153 -35.37 -52.14 -14.18
C SER A 153 -36.49 -51.45 -13.40
N ARG A 154 -37.30 -52.23 -12.67
CA ARG A 154 -38.34 -51.70 -11.79
C ARG A 154 -37.76 -50.95 -10.59
N LYS A 155 -36.72 -51.51 -9.96
CA LYS A 155 -35.99 -50.87 -8.86
C LYS A 155 -35.37 -49.55 -9.34
N ASP A 156 -34.71 -49.54 -10.49
CA ASP A 156 -34.09 -48.35 -11.06
C ASP A 156 -35.15 -47.26 -11.36
N TRP A 157 -36.30 -47.65 -11.93
CA TRP A 157 -37.41 -46.73 -12.14
C TRP A 157 -37.95 -46.13 -10.82
N PHE A 158 -38.11 -46.94 -9.77
CA PHE A 158 -38.52 -46.43 -8.45
C PHE A 158 -37.45 -45.49 -7.85
N MET A 159 -36.17 -45.79 -8.00
CA MET A 159 -35.07 -44.94 -7.52
C MET A 159 -35.04 -43.59 -8.23
N GLN A 160 -35.39 -43.55 -9.52
CA GLN A 160 -35.58 -42.31 -10.30
C GLN A 160 -36.79 -41.51 -9.83
N VAL A 161 -37.97 -42.15 -9.72
CA VAL A 161 -39.20 -41.49 -9.27
C VAL A 161 -39.10 -40.94 -7.85
N LEU A 162 -38.40 -41.65 -6.96
CA LEU A 162 -38.13 -41.20 -5.59
C LEU A 162 -36.99 -40.17 -5.49
N GLY A 163 -36.33 -39.83 -6.61
CA GLY A 163 -35.23 -38.85 -6.66
C GLY A 163 -33.93 -39.31 -5.95
N ILE A 164 -33.82 -40.59 -5.60
CA ILE A 164 -32.66 -41.13 -4.85
C ILE A 164 -31.42 -41.20 -5.75
N ASP A 165 -31.60 -41.45 -7.05
CA ASP A 165 -30.49 -41.45 -8.01
C ASP A 165 -29.87 -40.07 -8.21
N TYR A 166 -30.67 -39.01 -8.12
CA TYR A 166 -30.19 -37.64 -8.19
C TYR A 166 -29.30 -37.32 -6.97
N LEU A 167 -29.77 -37.68 -5.78
CA LEU A 167 -28.99 -37.55 -4.53
C LEU A 167 -27.66 -38.32 -4.61
N LYS A 168 -27.64 -39.53 -5.17
CA LYS A 168 -26.41 -40.32 -5.29
C LYS A 168 -25.41 -39.73 -6.27
N LYS A 169 -25.86 -39.29 -7.45
CA LYS A 169 -24.96 -38.74 -8.47
C LYS A 169 -24.38 -37.40 -8.05
N ASP A 170 -25.22 -36.46 -7.62
CA ASP A 170 -24.77 -35.13 -7.22
C ASP A 170 -23.88 -35.21 -5.98
N SER A 171 -24.22 -36.04 -4.98
CA SER A 171 -23.36 -36.20 -3.79
C SER A 171 -22.01 -36.84 -4.13
N MET A 172 -21.98 -37.83 -5.04
CA MET A 172 -20.72 -38.44 -5.49
C MET A 172 -19.89 -37.49 -6.34
N GLU A 173 -20.49 -36.68 -7.21
CA GLU A 173 -19.80 -35.67 -8.00
C GLU A 173 -19.21 -34.57 -7.11
N CYS A 174 -19.98 -34.03 -6.16
CA CYS A 174 -19.47 -33.05 -5.20
C CYS A 174 -18.33 -33.60 -4.32
N LEU A 175 -18.45 -34.86 -3.87
CA LEU A 175 -17.39 -35.52 -3.11
C LEU A 175 -16.13 -35.69 -3.96
N LYS A 176 -16.27 -36.09 -5.23
CA LYS A 176 -15.16 -36.26 -6.14
C LYS A 176 -14.43 -34.94 -6.41
N GLU A 177 -15.17 -33.86 -6.68
CA GLU A 177 -14.58 -32.52 -6.87
C GLU A 177 -13.80 -32.06 -5.63
N LEU A 178 -14.32 -32.32 -4.43
CA LEU A 178 -13.65 -32.00 -3.18
C LEU A 178 -12.34 -32.80 -3.01
N ILE A 179 -12.37 -34.11 -3.30
CA ILE A 179 -11.20 -34.99 -3.22
C ILE A 179 -10.13 -34.53 -4.23
N ASP A 180 -10.51 -34.32 -5.49
CA ASP A 180 -9.59 -33.90 -6.56
C ASP A 180 -8.91 -32.57 -6.21
N SER A 181 -9.65 -31.61 -5.63
CA SER A 181 -9.12 -30.33 -5.15
C SER A 181 -8.09 -30.52 -4.02
N ARG A 182 -8.39 -31.38 -3.05
CA ARG A 182 -7.51 -31.63 -1.91
C ARG A 182 -6.25 -32.37 -2.32
N GLU A 183 -6.36 -33.36 -3.20
CA GLU A 183 -5.20 -34.06 -3.75
C GLU A 183 -4.30 -33.14 -4.57
N GLY A 184 -4.88 -32.23 -5.36
CA GLY A 184 -4.12 -31.21 -6.08
C GLY A 184 -3.32 -30.31 -5.12
N THR A 185 -3.95 -29.84 -4.05
CA THR A 185 -3.31 -29.02 -3.01
C THR A 185 -2.18 -29.78 -2.31
N CYS A 186 -2.40 -31.05 -1.95
CA CYS A 186 -1.38 -31.90 -1.32
C CYS A 186 -0.18 -32.13 -2.24
N ARG A 187 -0.41 -32.36 -3.53
CA ARG A 187 0.67 -32.49 -4.52
C ARG A 187 1.49 -31.21 -4.65
N GLU A 188 0.84 -30.05 -4.73
CA GLU A 188 1.54 -28.75 -4.79
C GLU A 188 2.42 -28.53 -3.55
N LEU A 189 1.84 -28.72 -2.36
CA LEU A 189 2.58 -28.55 -1.10
C LEU A 189 3.74 -29.53 -0.96
N SER A 190 3.55 -30.78 -1.40
CA SER A 190 4.60 -31.80 -1.36
C SER A 190 5.74 -31.49 -2.33
N GLY A 191 5.42 -30.98 -3.53
CA GLY A 191 6.42 -30.51 -4.50
C GLY A 191 7.25 -29.35 -3.95
N ARG A 192 6.58 -28.33 -3.37
CA ARG A 192 7.28 -27.23 -2.70
C ARG A 192 8.16 -27.69 -1.54
N LEU A 193 7.71 -28.68 -0.77
CA LEU A 193 8.48 -29.23 0.34
C LEU A 193 9.73 -29.99 -0.16
N GLN A 194 9.67 -30.65 -1.31
CA GLN A 194 10.82 -31.32 -1.92
C GLN A 194 11.86 -30.34 -2.50
N GLU A 195 11.42 -29.18 -3.00
CA GLU A 195 12.33 -28.13 -3.48
C GLU A 195 13.08 -27.43 -2.34
N LEU A 196 12.51 -27.43 -1.15
CA LEU A 196 13.15 -26.90 0.05
C LEU A 196 14.15 -27.92 0.57
N ASP A 197 15.44 -27.64 0.42
CA ASP A 197 16.50 -28.32 1.16
C ASP A 197 16.69 -27.61 2.53
N PRO A 198 16.17 -28.18 3.63
CA PRO A 198 16.23 -27.53 4.94
C PRO A 198 17.66 -27.39 5.44
N ASP A 199 18.58 -28.25 4.98
CA ASP A 199 19.97 -28.25 5.43
C ASP A 199 20.77 -27.19 4.67
N ALA A 200 20.50 -26.99 3.37
CA ALA A 200 21.03 -25.85 2.62
C ALA A 200 20.57 -24.51 3.20
N ILE A 201 19.29 -24.37 3.57
CA ILE A 201 18.76 -23.16 4.20
C ILE A 201 19.41 -22.92 5.56
N ARG A 202 19.55 -23.96 6.38
CA ARG A 202 20.24 -23.85 7.68
C ARG A 202 21.71 -23.47 7.52
N GLY A 203 22.41 -24.04 6.54
CA GLY A 203 23.78 -23.67 6.19
C GLY A 203 23.89 -22.19 5.83
N ARG A 204 23.06 -21.71 4.90
CA ARG A 204 23.02 -20.30 4.48
C ARG A 204 22.73 -19.35 5.64
N LEU A 205 21.82 -19.74 6.54
CA LEU A 205 21.45 -18.93 7.70
C LEU A 205 22.58 -18.87 8.73
N LEU A 206 23.35 -19.95 8.89
CA LEU A 206 24.55 -19.96 9.72
C LEU A 206 25.65 -19.06 9.12
N GLU A 207 25.91 -19.16 7.80
CA GLU A 207 26.86 -18.31 7.08
C GLU A 207 26.52 -16.82 7.23
N LEU A 208 25.24 -16.46 7.04
CA LEU A 208 24.75 -15.09 7.21
C LEU A 208 24.94 -14.60 8.66
N ARG A 209 24.66 -15.43 9.66
CA ARG A 209 24.89 -15.09 11.07
C ARG A 209 26.37 -14.85 11.36
N THR A 210 27.26 -15.69 10.84
CA THR A 210 28.70 -15.50 11.02
C THR A 210 29.21 -14.24 10.32
N ALA A 211 28.67 -13.93 9.12
CA ALA A 211 29.04 -12.72 8.39
C ALA A 211 28.57 -11.45 9.11
N VAL A 212 27.35 -11.46 9.66
CA VAL A 212 26.82 -10.32 10.46
C VAL A 212 27.65 -10.12 11.72
N ALA A 213 27.97 -11.19 12.46
CA ALA A 213 28.80 -11.08 13.66
C ALA A 213 30.19 -10.51 13.35
N GLY A 214 30.82 -10.95 12.25
CA GLY A 214 32.10 -10.39 11.80
C GLY A 214 32.02 -8.91 11.42
N ALA A 215 30.97 -8.51 10.69
CA ALA A 215 30.76 -7.11 10.32
C ALA A 215 30.48 -6.21 11.55
N GLU A 216 29.78 -6.72 12.57
CA GLU A 216 29.55 -6.01 13.83
C GLU A 216 30.85 -5.80 14.61
N GLU A 217 31.73 -6.81 14.65
CA GLU A 217 33.04 -6.70 15.29
C GLU A 217 33.96 -5.70 14.56
N GLU A 218 34.01 -5.76 13.23
CA GLU A 218 34.75 -4.79 12.41
C GLU A 218 34.22 -3.36 12.63
N ALA A 219 32.90 -3.17 12.70
CA ALA A 219 32.29 -1.87 12.98
C ALA A 219 32.62 -1.36 14.39
N ALA A 220 32.67 -2.26 15.39
CA ALA A 220 33.07 -1.90 16.74
C ALA A 220 34.54 -1.43 16.79
N ASN A 221 35.44 -2.18 16.12
CA ASN A 221 36.85 -1.83 16.03
C ASN A 221 37.10 -0.51 15.28
N ALA A 222 36.33 -0.26 14.20
CA ALA A 222 36.41 1.00 13.48
C ALA A 222 35.95 2.19 14.33
N ARG A 223 34.91 2.02 15.16
CA ARG A 223 34.43 3.06 16.07
C ARG A 223 35.44 3.37 17.17
N THR A 224 36.08 2.37 17.76
CA THR A 224 37.10 2.60 18.79
C THR A 224 38.32 3.32 18.20
N ALA A 225 38.75 2.94 17.00
CA ALA A 225 39.80 3.65 16.27
C ALA A 225 39.41 5.10 15.93
N GLU A 226 38.17 5.35 15.49
CA GLU A 226 37.65 6.70 15.24
C GLU A 226 37.68 7.55 16.51
N THR A 227 37.22 7.02 17.64
CA THR A 227 37.22 7.74 18.92
C THR A 227 38.64 8.09 19.37
N GLY A 228 39.60 7.15 19.26
CA GLY A 228 41.00 7.42 19.59
C GLY A 228 41.62 8.49 18.71
N ALA A 229 41.42 8.40 17.39
CA ALA A 229 41.91 9.42 16.44
C ALA A 229 41.30 10.80 16.71
N ARG A 230 40.04 10.85 17.16
CA ARG A 230 39.36 12.11 17.50
C ARG A 230 39.91 12.74 18.77
N GLU A 231 40.21 11.94 19.79
CA GLU A 231 40.87 12.41 21.01
C GLU A 231 42.29 12.92 20.73
N GLU A 232 43.06 12.21 19.90
CA GLU A 232 44.39 12.65 19.46
C GLU A 232 44.30 13.99 18.71
N LEU A 233 43.34 14.15 17.79
CA LEU A 233 43.11 15.39 17.07
C LEU A 233 42.77 16.56 18.02
N GLU A 234 41.91 16.34 19.01
CA GLU A 234 41.59 17.37 20.01
C GLU A 234 42.81 17.75 20.86
N SER A 235 43.62 16.77 21.25
CA SER A 235 44.86 17.02 22.00
C SER A 235 45.86 17.84 21.19
N ALA A 236 46.04 17.50 19.90
CA ALA A 236 46.89 18.23 18.98
C ALA A 236 46.39 19.65 18.73
N ARG A 237 45.06 19.85 18.63
CA ARG A 237 44.46 21.19 18.51
C ARG A 237 44.73 22.06 19.74
N ARG A 238 44.53 21.52 20.95
CA ARG A 238 44.81 22.26 22.19
C ARG A 238 46.29 22.64 22.30
N GLU A 239 47.19 21.74 21.90
CA GLU A 239 48.61 22.04 21.92
C GLU A 239 49.00 23.08 20.86
N TYR A 240 48.38 23.00 19.67
CA TYR A 240 48.54 24.02 18.64
C TYR A 240 48.09 25.41 19.10
N GLU A 241 46.92 25.51 19.74
CA GLU A 241 46.42 26.77 20.31
C GLU A 241 47.37 27.34 21.37
N ARG A 242 47.86 26.49 22.29
CA ARG A 242 48.86 26.90 23.28
C ARG A 242 50.14 27.43 22.65
N LEU A 243 50.65 26.75 21.61
CA LEU A 243 51.85 27.20 20.89
C LEU A 243 51.62 28.52 20.16
N LEU A 244 50.40 28.76 19.68
CA LEU A 244 50.01 30.02 19.05
C LEU A 244 50.03 31.17 20.08
N ASP A 245 49.40 30.97 21.24
CA ASP A 245 49.40 31.93 22.35
C ASP A 245 50.82 32.23 22.82
N LEU A 246 51.66 31.19 22.97
CA LEU A 246 53.07 31.36 23.37
C LEU A 246 53.84 32.17 22.33
N ARG A 247 53.59 31.94 21.04
CA ARG A 247 54.22 32.69 19.95
C ARG A 247 53.79 34.16 19.95
N GLU A 248 52.53 34.45 20.22
CA GLU A 248 52.06 35.83 20.36
C GLU A 248 52.70 36.51 21.57
N ARG A 249 52.78 35.82 22.71
CA ARG A 249 53.47 36.29 23.92
C ARG A 249 54.95 36.61 23.68
N CYS A 250 55.66 35.74 22.97
CA CYS A 250 57.07 36.00 22.61
C CYS A 250 57.21 37.24 21.73
N ARG A 251 56.31 37.44 20.76
CA ARG A 251 56.32 38.65 19.92
C ARG A 251 56.01 39.93 20.70
N GLU A 252 55.14 39.86 21.70
CA GLU A 252 54.88 40.99 22.60
C GLU A 252 56.13 41.32 23.42
N LEU A 253 56.76 40.31 24.01
CA LEU A 253 58.00 40.46 24.76
C LEU A 253 59.16 40.99 23.90
N GLU A 254 59.31 40.52 22.66
CA GLU A 254 60.30 41.06 21.70
C GLU A 254 60.07 42.55 21.44
N ARG A 255 58.80 42.99 21.27
CA ARG A 255 58.47 44.42 21.10
C ARG A 255 58.73 45.24 22.36
N GLU A 256 58.48 44.67 23.54
CA GLU A 256 58.81 45.32 24.81
C GLU A 256 60.32 45.44 25.00
N GLU A 257 61.08 44.41 24.65
CA GLU A 257 62.54 44.43 24.66
C GLU A 257 63.08 45.51 23.72
N GLU A 258 62.60 45.58 22.47
CA GLU A 258 62.98 46.63 21.52
C GLU A 258 62.69 48.04 22.07
N ARG A 259 61.50 48.25 22.69
CA ARG A 259 61.14 49.52 23.32
C ARG A 259 62.06 49.88 24.47
N LEU A 260 62.27 48.96 25.40
CA LEU A 260 63.13 49.17 26.56
C LEU A 260 64.58 49.42 26.13
N THR A 261 65.05 48.74 25.09
CA THR A 261 66.39 48.95 24.54
C THR A 261 66.53 50.37 23.98
N ALA A 262 65.54 50.84 23.21
CA ALA A 262 65.51 52.21 22.70
C ALA A 262 65.42 53.26 23.83
N ASP A 263 64.64 53.00 24.88
CA ASP A 263 64.55 53.87 26.06
C ASP A 263 65.89 53.94 26.84
N ILE A 264 66.59 52.81 26.99
CA ILE A 264 67.93 52.76 27.60
C ILE A 264 68.93 53.56 26.77
N GLU A 265 68.90 53.44 25.44
CA GLU A 265 69.76 54.23 24.55
C GLU A 265 69.47 55.73 24.67
N ARG A 266 68.20 56.13 24.71
CA ARG A 266 67.80 57.53 24.93
C ARG A 266 68.30 58.06 26.27
N LEU A 267 68.05 57.33 27.37
CA LEU A 267 68.50 57.73 28.71
C LEU A 267 70.02 57.79 28.81
N ARG A 268 70.75 56.88 28.14
CA ARG A 268 72.22 56.94 28.08
C ARG A 268 72.71 58.17 27.33
N ALA A 269 72.03 58.58 26.25
CA ALA A 269 72.34 59.81 25.54
C ALA A 269 72.09 61.04 26.43
N GLU A 270 70.93 61.10 27.10
CA GLU A 270 70.59 62.17 28.05
C GLU A 270 71.62 62.27 29.20
N CYS A 271 72.03 61.13 29.78
CA CYS A 271 73.08 61.11 30.80
C CYS A 271 74.42 61.64 30.28
N ARG A 272 74.83 61.28 29.06
CA ARG A 272 76.06 61.80 28.45
C ARG A 272 75.98 63.31 28.23
N ASP A 273 74.84 63.80 27.74
CA ASP A 273 74.64 65.24 27.55
C ASP A 273 74.72 65.97 28.90
N MET A 274 74.06 65.46 29.95
CA MET A 274 74.17 65.99 31.31
C MET A 274 75.60 65.93 31.87
N GLU A 275 76.35 64.86 31.63
CA GLU A 275 77.76 64.75 32.01
C GLU A 275 78.62 65.80 31.31
N THR A 276 78.40 66.05 30.01
CA THR A 276 79.10 67.11 29.29
C THR A 276 78.76 68.50 29.82
N GLU A 277 77.50 68.72 30.21
CA GLU A 277 77.05 69.97 30.79
C GLU A 277 77.64 70.19 32.20
N ILE A 278 77.71 69.14 33.02
CA ILE A 278 78.40 69.17 34.33
C ILE A 278 79.89 69.48 34.12
N ALA A 279 80.56 68.82 33.18
CA ALA A 279 81.98 69.07 32.90
C ALA A 279 82.21 70.50 32.41
N ALA A 280 81.32 71.05 31.58
CA ALA A 280 81.38 72.45 31.15
C ALA A 280 81.20 73.41 32.33
N ARG A 281 80.25 73.14 33.23
CA ARG A 281 80.05 73.94 34.46
C ARG A 281 81.25 73.84 35.40
N GLN A 282 81.87 72.68 35.55
CA GLN A 282 83.09 72.49 36.35
C GLN A 282 84.28 73.26 35.79
N ARG A 283 84.45 73.31 34.46
CA ARG A 283 85.47 74.16 33.82
C ARG A 283 85.22 75.63 34.09
N LEU A 284 83.96 76.08 33.91
CA LEU A 284 83.58 77.45 34.25
C LEU A 284 83.89 77.78 35.72
N GLN A 285 83.64 76.84 36.63
CA GLN A 285 83.93 76.99 38.06
C GLN A 285 85.45 77.10 38.30
N ALA A 286 86.25 76.24 37.66
CA ALA A 286 87.71 76.30 37.76
C ALA A 286 88.29 77.61 37.18
N ASP A 287 87.76 78.08 36.04
CA ASP A 287 88.13 79.38 35.46
C ASP A 287 87.80 80.53 36.42
N LEU A 288 86.65 80.46 37.11
CA LEU A 288 86.26 81.39 38.16
C LEU A 288 87.21 81.35 39.37
N ASP A 289 87.58 80.15 39.82
CA ASP A 289 88.50 79.94 40.93
C ASP A 289 89.93 80.42 40.58
N GLU A 290 90.39 80.30 39.32
CA GLU A 290 91.66 80.87 38.84
C GLU A 290 91.63 82.40 38.73
N LEU A 291 90.49 82.97 38.35
CA LEU A 291 90.30 84.41 38.30
C LEU A 291 90.20 85.02 39.70
N GLN A 292 89.79 84.25 40.70
CA GLN A 292 89.63 84.71 42.09
C GLN A 292 90.91 85.33 42.69
N PRO A 293 92.10 84.69 42.65
CA PRO A 293 93.35 85.32 43.12
C PRO A 293 93.80 86.50 42.26
N ILE A 294 93.41 86.57 40.98
CA ILE A 294 93.69 87.72 40.12
C ILE A 294 92.82 88.91 40.54
N VAL A 295 91.54 88.68 40.84
CA VAL A 295 90.63 89.69 41.40
C VAL A 295 91.11 90.15 42.78
N GLU A 296 91.52 89.22 43.64
CA GLU A 296 92.08 89.53 44.97
C GLU A 296 93.41 90.28 44.91
N ARG A 297 94.21 90.13 43.86
CA ARG A 297 95.41 90.95 43.60
C ARG A 297 95.09 92.27 42.92
N TYR A 298 94.07 92.31 42.07
CA TYR A 298 93.67 93.52 41.34
C TYR A 298 93.12 94.59 42.30
N GLU A 299 92.33 94.23 43.30
CA GLU A 299 91.82 95.20 44.28
C GLU A 299 92.91 95.96 45.06
N PRO A 300 93.92 95.32 45.67
CA PRO A 300 95.01 96.04 46.33
C PRO A 300 95.90 96.81 45.34
N LEU A 301 96.18 96.28 44.13
CA LEU A 301 96.94 97.01 43.10
C LEU A 301 96.18 98.24 42.57
N LYS A 302 94.86 98.17 42.45
CA LYS A 302 94.00 99.30 42.08
C LYS A 302 94.00 100.36 43.19
N ALA A 303 93.98 99.94 44.45
CA ALA A 303 94.14 100.85 45.59
C ALA A 303 95.55 101.48 45.63
N GLU A 304 96.60 100.72 45.27
CA GLU A 304 97.98 101.19 45.19
C GLU A 304 98.19 102.20 44.05
N VAL A 305 97.59 101.97 42.88
CA VAL A 305 97.58 102.94 41.77
C VAL A 305 96.78 104.20 42.13
N ALA A 306 95.68 104.08 42.87
CA ALA A 306 94.94 105.24 43.38
C ALA A 306 95.78 106.06 44.37
N ALA A 307 96.52 105.39 45.28
CA ALA A 307 97.44 106.05 46.20
C ALA A 307 98.62 106.74 45.49
N LEU A 308 99.22 106.08 44.49
CA LEU A 308 100.28 106.66 43.66
C LEU A 308 99.78 107.82 42.79
N ALA A 309 98.51 107.81 42.37
CA ALA A 309 97.89 108.94 41.70
C ALA A 309 97.68 110.14 42.65
N GLU A 310 97.34 109.89 43.92
CA GLU A 310 97.30 110.93 44.95
C GLU A 310 98.70 111.49 45.28
N GLU A 311 99.73 110.64 45.38
CA GLU A 311 101.12 111.09 45.58
C GLU A 311 101.65 111.89 44.37
N LYS A 312 101.32 111.49 43.14
CA LYS A 312 101.66 112.25 41.94
C LYS A 312 100.96 113.61 41.91
N ALA A 313 99.68 113.67 42.28
CA ALA A 313 98.94 114.94 42.40
C ALA A 313 99.52 115.83 43.52
N HIS A 314 100.11 115.25 44.57
CA HIS A 314 100.79 115.98 45.62
C HIS A 314 102.17 116.52 45.16
N ALA A 315 102.94 115.72 44.42
CA ALA A 315 104.22 116.13 43.84
C ALA A 315 104.07 117.20 42.74
N GLU A 316 103.02 117.13 41.92
CA GLU A 316 102.71 118.17 40.92
C GLU A 316 102.27 119.49 41.56
N ARG A 317 101.68 119.47 42.77
CA ARG A 317 101.39 120.71 43.53
C ARG A 317 102.64 121.35 44.14
N LEU A 318 103.63 120.57 44.54
CA LEU A 318 104.87 121.07 45.15
C LEU A 318 105.88 121.63 44.12
N ASN A 319 105.84 121.16 42.87
CA ASN A 319 106.69 121.68 41.78
C ASN A 319 106.13 122.93 41.07
N LEU A 320 104.95 123.41 41.47
CA LEU A 320 104.33 124.63 40.93
C LEU A 320 104.57 125.88 41.82
N GLU A 321 105.30 125.75 42.93
CA GLU A 321 105.59 126.83 43.89
C GLU A 321 107.10 127.06 44.20
N ALA A 322 108.03 126.60 43.36
CA ALA A 322 109.47 126.90 43.45
C ALA A 322 110.10 127.19 42.09
#